data_AF-A0A371H537-F1
#
_entry.id   AF-A0A371H537-F1
#
_cell.length_a   1.000
_cell.length_b   1.000
_cell.length_c   1.000
_cell.angle_alpha   90.00
_cell.angle_beta   90.00
_cell.angle_gamma   90.00
#
_symmetry.space_group_name_H-M   'P 1'
#
loop_
_entity.id
_entity.type
_entity.pdbx_description
1 polymer ?
#
loop_
_entity_poly.entity_id
_entity_poly.type
_entity_poly.pdbx_seq_one_letter_code
_entity_poly.pdbx_strand_id
1 'polypeptide(L)'
;MIHNDHEALKHLRWKSKLNRRHTKWVKFLEHFPYVIKHKQGMMNVVADALSRKHALIAMLENKIEPFAMKEVVYTMSSIRQLIVREAHEGGLMAHF
;
A
#
# COMPACT_ATOMS: atom_id res chain seq x y z
N MET A 1 5.70 11.94 -5.61
CA MET A 1 5.67 10.82 -6.57
C MET A 1 4.90 9.66 -5.94
N ILE A 2 3.91 9.10 -6.63
CA ILE A 2 3.01 8.05 -6.10
C ILE A 2 3.41 6.72 -6.75
N HIS A 3 3.69 5.72 -5.92
CA HIS A 3 3.98 4.35 -6.37
C HIS A 3 2.76 3.47 -6.10
N ASN A 4 2.39 2.65 -7.08
CA ASN A 4 1.28 1.71 -6.93
C ASN A 4 1.54 0.45 -7.78
N ASP A 5 1.09 -0.69 -7.32
CA ASP A 5 1.22 -2.00 -7.98
C ASP A 5 0.09 -2.31 -8.96
N HIS A 6 -0.89 -1.43 -9.06
CA HIS A 6 -1.97 -1.54 -10.01
C HIS A 6 -1.63 -0.80 -11.32
N GLU A 7 -1.22 -1.56 -12.34
CA GLU A 7 -0.81 -1.03 -13.66
C GLU A 7 -1.85 -0.10 -14.30
N ALA A 8 -3.15 -0.40 -14.17
CA ALA A 8 -4.20 0.45 -14.74
C ALA A 8 -4.19 1.91 -14.24
N LEU A 9 -3.65 2.18 -13.03
CA LEU A 9 -3.59 3.54 -12.48
C LEU A 9 -2.54 4.41 -13.19
N LYS A 10 -1.57 3.83 -13.90
CA LYS A 10 -0.61 4.56 -14.74
C LYS A 10 -1.30 5.40 -15.81
N HIS A 11 -2.46 4.93 -16.30
CA HIS A 11 -3.22 5.56 -17.37
C HIS A 11 -4.41 6.38 -16.86
N LEU A 12 -4.46 6.69 -15.56
CA LEU A 12 -5.60 7.39 -14.93
C LEU A 12 -5.94 8.72 -15.62
N ARG A 13 -4.92 9.48 -16.05
CA ARG A 13 -5.10 10.76 -16.76
C ARG A 13 -5.62 10.61 -18.20
N TRP A 14 -5.37 9.47 -18.83
CA TRP A 14 -5.71 9.24 -20.24
C TRP A 14 -7.07 8.57 -20.43
N LYS A 15 -7.72 8.15 -19.34
CA LYS A 15 -9.02 7.49 -19.39
C LYS A 15 -10.12 8.51 -19.62
N SER A 16 -10.69 8.51 -20.83
CA SER A 16 -11.71 9.47 -21.27
C SER A 16 -13.07 9.31 -20.59
N LYS A 17 -13.42 8.11 -20.14
CA LYS A 17 -14.71 7.81 -19.49
C LYS A 17 -14.49 7.31 -18.07
N LEU A 18 -14.66 8.22 -17.11
CA LEU A 18 -14.59 7.94 -15.68
C LEU A 18 -15.99 8.02 -15.06
N ASN A 19 -16.26 7.14 -14.09
CA ASN A 19 -17.47 7.21 -13.29
C ASN A 19 -17.46 8.49 -12.43
N ARG A 20 -18.62 9.03 -12.04
CA ARG A 20 -18.75 10.32 -11.32
C ARG A 20 -17.88 10.41 -10.06
N ARG A 21 -17.77 9.29 -9.33
CA ARG A 21 -16.89 9.19 -8.14
C ARG A 21 -15.42 9.32 -8.52
N HIS A 22 -14.97 8.65 -9.59
CA HIS A 22 -13.60 8.74 -10.08
C HIS A 22 -13.26 10.13 -10.59
N THR A 23 -14.18 10.79 -11.31
CA THR A 23 -13.98 12.19 -11.76
C THR A 23 -13.77 13.14 -10.60
N LYS A 24 -14.52 12.99 -9.50
CA LYS A 24 -14.34 13.83 -8.30
C LYS A 24 -12.95 13.65 -7.70
N TRP A 25 -12.47 12.40 -7.59
CA TRP A 25 -11.14 12.11 -7.07
C TRP A 25 -10.01 12.57 -8.00
N VAL A 26 -10.14 12.39 -9.32
CA VAL A 26 -9.14 12.87 -10.29
C VAL A 26 -9.03 14.40 -10.23
N LYS A 27 -10.16 15.12 -10.23
CA LYS A 27 -10.15 16.58 -10.06
C LYS A 27 -9.48 17.00 -8.75
N PHE A 28 -9.72 16.29 -7.66
CA PHE A 28 -9.03 16.57 -6.40
C PHE A 28 -7.52 16.38 -6.53
N LEU A 29 -7.07 15.26 -7.11
CA LEU A 29 -5.64 14.97 -7.30
C LEU A 29 -4.94 15.98 -8.22
N GLU A 30 -5.64 16.56 -9.19
CA GLU A 30 -5.10 17.58 -10.10
C GLU A 30 -4.67 18.87 -9.39
N HIS A 31 -5.12 19.13 -8.17
CA HIS A 31 -4.64 20.27 -7.37
C HIS A 31 -3.19 20.12 -6.89
N PHE A 32 -2.62 18.91 -7.00
CA PHE A 32 -1.27 18.60 -6.53
C PHE A 32 -0.35 18.20 -7.69
N PRO A 33 0.95 18.56 -7.65
CA PRO A 33 1.92 18.04 -8.61
C PRO A 33 2.20 16.55 -8.31
N TYR A 34 1.56 15.66 -9.07
CA TYR A 34 1.72 14.21 -8.90
C TYR A 34 2.19 13.50 -10.17
N VAL A 35 2.91 12.40 -9.96
CA VAL A 35 3.31 11.43 -10.99
C VAL A 35 3.01 10.04 -10.43
N ILE A 36 2.22 9.24 -11.16
CA ILE A 36 1.93 7.84 -10.81
C ILE A 36 2.95 6.96 -11.52
N LYS A 37 3.68 6.14 -10.77
CA LYS A 37 4.57 5.10 -11.31
C LYS A 37 4.12 3.73 -10.84
N HIS A 38 4.17 2.76 -11.75
CA HIS A 38 3.98 1.37 -11.37
C HIS A 38 5.18 0.89 -10.54
N LYS A 39 4.90 0.13 -9.49
CA LYS A 39 5.86 -0.58 -8.66
C LYS A 39 5.34 -1.98 -8.46
N GLN A 40 6.09 -3.00 -8.86
CA GLN A 40 5.65 -4.40 -8.75
C GLN A 40 5.20 -4.73 -7.31
N GLY A 41 4.10 -5.47 -7.17
CA GLY A 41 3.48 -5.79 -5.87
C GLY A 41 4.45 -6.46 -4.88
N MET A 42 5.40 -7.27 -5.37
CA MET A 42 6.47 -7.85 -4.54
C MET A 42 7.37 -6.81 -3.85
N MET A 43 7.40 -5.57 -4.34
CA MET A 43 8.12 -4.46 -3.70
C MET A 43 7.17 -3.54 -2.91
N ASN A 44 5.86 -3.80 -2.95
CA ASN A 44 4.83 -3.05 -2.23
C ASN A 44 4.54 -3.60 -0.82
N VAL A 45 5.38 -4.54 -0.35
CA VAL A 45 5.19 -5.30 0.90
C VAL A 45 4.90 -4.41 2.11
N VAL A 46 5.57 -3.27 2.23
CA VAL A 46 5.40 -2.33 3.36
C VAL A 46 4.02 -1.66 3.33
N ALA A 47 3.60 -1.16 2.16
CA ALA A 47 2.31 -0.50 2.02
C ALA A 47 1.17 -1.50 2.18
N ASP A 48 1.33 -2.70 1.63
CA ASP A 48 0.42 -3.83 1.78
C ASP A 48 0.23 -4.24 3.23
N ALA A 49 1.35 -4.40 3.94
CA ALA A 49 1.39 -4.67 5.37
C ALA A 49 0.62 -3.63 6.18
N LEU A 50 0.89 -2.36 5.93
CA LEU A 50 0.28 -1.26 6.66
C LEU A 50 -1.21 -1.10 6.33
N SER A 51 -1.58 -1.31 5.07
CA SER A 51 -2.96 -1.28 4.61
C SER A 51 -3.80 -2.39 5.27
N ARG A 52 -3.23 -3.59 5.40
CA ARG A 52 -3.89 -4.74 6.03
C ARG A 52 -3.92 -4.68 7.56
N LYS A 53 -3.03 -3.92 8.21
CA LYS A 53 -2.95 -3.82 9.68
C LYS A 53 -4.29 -3.50 10.35
N HIS A 54 -5.07 -2.57 9.81
CA HIS A 54 -6.36 -2.18 10.40
C HIS A 54 -7.40 -3.29 10.30
N ALA A 55 -7.42 -4.02 9.18
CA ALA A 55 -8.28 -5.19 9.05
C ALA A 55 -7.90 -6.27 10.08
N LEU A 56 -6.60 -6.48 10.31
CA LEU A 56 -6.12 -7.44 11.31
C LEU A 56 -6.49 -7.04 12.75
N ILE A 57 -6.45 -5.75 13.09
CA ILE A 57 -6.87 -5.24 14.40
C ILE A 57 -8.37 -5.45 14.60
N ALA A 58 -9.18 -5.03 13.63
CA ALA A 58 -10.63 -5.25 13.67
C ALA A 58 -10.98 -6.74 13.75
N MET A 59 -10.18 -7.60 13.10
CA MET A 59 -10.32 -9.05 13.18
C MET A 59 -10.02 -9.59 14.60
N LEU A 60 -8.98 -9.09 15.26
CA LEU A 60 -8.63 -9.50 16.62
C LEU A 60 -9.69 -9.09 17.66
N GLU A 61 -10.27 -7.91 17.50
CA GLU A 61 -11.32 -7.38 18.36
C GLU A 61 -12.63 -8.18 18.27
N ASN A 62 -12.87 -8.87 17.15
CA ASN A 62 -14.12 -9.59 16.87
C ASN A 62 -14.10 -11.10 17.24
N LYS A 63 -13.21 -11.57 18.14
CA LYS A 63 -13.10 -12.99 18.56
C LYS A 63 -13.13 -13.97 17.35
N ILE A 64 -12.09 -13.91 16.54
CA ILE A 64 -12.05 -14.68 15.29
C ILE A 64 -11.50 -16.10 15.43
N GLU A 65 -12.06 -16.98 14.60
CA GLU A 65 -11.72 -18.39 14.39
C GLU A 65 -10.21 -18.67 14.20
N PRO A 66 -9.71 -19.85 14.62
CA PRO A 66 -8.29 -20.20 14.64
C PRO A 66 -7.57 -20.09 13.28
N PHE A 67 -8.29 -20.27 12.17
CA PHE A 67 -7.73 -20.17 10.82
C PHE A 67 -7.25 -18.74 10.52
N ALA A 68 -8.03 -17.73 10.87
CA ALA A 68 -7.68 -16.34 10.64
C ALA A 68 -6.62 -15.84 11.64
N MET A 69 -6.47 -16.48 12.80
CA MET A 69 -5.32 -16.24 13.70
C MET A 69 -3.98 -16.58 13.03
N LYS A 70 -3.92 -17.65 12.22
CA LYS A 70 -2.69 -18.06 11.53
C LYS A 70 -2.24 -17.04 10.50
N GLU A 71 -3.18 -16.45 9.76
CA GLU A 71 -2.89 -15.35 8.84
C GLU A 71 -2.43 -14.07 9.56
N VAL A 72 -3.04 -13.75 10.71
CA VAL A 72 -2.64 -12.59 11.54
C VAL A 72 -1.20 -12.74 12.04
N VAL A 73 -0.83 -13.91 12.56
CA VAL A 73 0.52 -14.19 13.08
C VAL A 73 1.56 -14.16 11.95
N TYR A 74 1.26 -14.75 10.80
CA TYR A 74 2.13 -14.71 9.62
C TYR A 74 2.33 -13.28 9.09
N THR A 75 1.26 -12.49 9.06
CA THR A 75 1.32 -11.10 8.61
C THR A 75 2.10 -10.24 9.61
N MET A 76 1.87 -10.40 10.91
CA MET A 76 2.60 -9.63 11.93
C MET A 76 4.09 -9.97 12.00
N SER A 77 4.45 -11.24 11.84
CA SER A 77 5.85 -11.66 11.76
C SER A 77 6.54 -11.12 10.51
N SER A 78 5.87 -11.14 9.34
CA SER A 78 6.38 -10.55 8.11
C SER A 78 6.57 -9.03 8.22
N ILE A 79 5.63 -8.32 8.85
CA ILE A 79 5.72 -6.87 9.09
C ILE A 79 6.89 -6.53 9.99
N ARG A 80 7.05 -7.27 11.09
CA ARG A 80 8.16 -7.08 12.01
C ARG A 80 9.51 -7.29 11.31
N GLN A 81 9.64 -8.35 10.52
CA GLN A 81 10.87 -8.62 9.75
C GLN A 81 11.17 -7.51 8.74
N LEU A 82 10.14 -7.00 8.06
CA LEU A 82 10.28 -5.92 7.09
C LEU A 82 10.75 -4.61 7.74
N ILE A 83 10.16 -4.23 8.88
CA ILE A 83 10.58 -3.05 9.66
C ILE A 83 12.02 -3.22 10.15
N VAL A 84 12.39 -4.42 10.63
CA VAL A 84 13.76 -4.71 11.07
C VAL A 84 14.74 -4.62 9.89
N ARG A 85 14.36 -5.07 8.70
CA ARG A 85 15.18 -4.99 7.50
C ARG A 85 15.36 -3.54 7.03
N GLU A 86 14.31 -2.72 6.99
CA GLU A 86 14.42 -1.28 6.65
C GLU A 86 15.23 -0.50 7.70
N ALA A 87 15.09 -0.84 8.99
CA ALA A 87 15.89 -0.22 10.05
C ALA A 87 17.38 -0.55 9.93
N HIS A 88 17.72 -1.76 9.46
CA HIS A 88 19.09 -2.20 9.26
C HIS A 88 19.69 -1.74 7.92
N GLU A 89 18.85 -1.55 6.89
CA GLU A 89 19.26 -1.03 5.58
C GLU A 89 19.51 0.48 5.56
N GLY A 90 19.18 1.22 6.64
CA GLY A 90 19.67 2.57 6.90
C GLY A 90 19.33 3.59 5.81
N GLY A 91 18.45 4.55 6.12
CA GLY A 91 18.06 5.63 5.21
C GLY A 91 19.23 6.16 4.37
N LEU A 92 18.97 6.29 3.06
CA LEU A 92 19.81 6.86 2.00
C LEU A 92 20.56 8.15 2.43
N MET A 93 21.61 7.99 3.23
CA MET A 93 22.59 9.01 3.66
C MET A 93 23.98 8.68 3.10
N ALA A 94 24.04 8.03 1.94
CA ALA A 94 25.26 7.93 1.16
C ALA A 94 24.88 7.92 -0.32
N HIS A 95 25.35 8.94 -1.06
CA HIS A 95 25.06 9.28 -2.46
C HIS A 95 23.86 10.20 -2.70
N PHE A 96 23.95 11.44 -2.20
CA PHE A 96 24.05 12.64 -3.04
C PHE A 96 24.97 13.65 -2.36
#